data_AF-A0A9J6G025-F1
#
_entry.id   AF-A0A9J6G025-F1
#
_cell.length_a   1.000
_cell.length_b   1.000
_cell.length_c   1.000
_cell.angle_alpha   90.00
_cell.angle_beta   90.00
_cell.angle_gamma   90.00
#
_symmetry.space_group_name_H-M   'P 1'
#
loop_
_entity.id
_entity.type
_entity.pdbx_description
1 polymer ?
#
loop_
_entity_poly.entity_id
_entity_poly.type
_entity_poly.pdbx_seq_one_letter_code
_entity_poly.pdbx_strand_id
1 'polypeptide(L)'
;MRTKETKEEISHGRSVRAEGYSGVSLGPGLRHKTESKIMSKSSTKRSRSRESVSRRSSEPPRAAQRTAAASGRSAASSLDDEQLLIPDEWDLRKASGHGSGKATPGTGGASPERRPHTSMTEVAPPEDVKASVSEKSVYSSSRNESAPNVSHSTKERHGPTHREHGSMEHLWPELLNEEEEPSEAMVPKEPIRVLVTAVTTELSYLMLVPLVRGDVFGLDQPIVLHLYDESENISDMHGIAMEMEDCSFGLLKQVVYTGEDEVAFLNVDVAFLNDSLPVDGGRAEFVKCVRTYVGHGKALSAHAKKTVKVIVSGYPIETNTYLCNRYAKSIPHENFTGLARLNHNRAVTLLSQKLGVIPNKIINMIVWGRGGDMLYPDYSRCVVTKKARRYNITDQVPNEYLEQGLPEDVRIREQLVQKLTRHPGLLSRAKAACDQMRDWWIGLAPGTFVTMTVQSDGLYGVAPDVFFSYPVFIDNERTWKVVQGITVDERLRKCIADSSKEIERERDEAMEICTELGL
;
A
#
# COMPACT_ATOMS: atom_id res chain seq x y z
N MET A 1 -2.45 -45.37 -51.52
CA MET A 1 -1.97 -46.77 -51.71
C MET A 1 -0.83 -47.03 -50.72
N ARG A 2 -0.64 -48.29 -50.31
CA ARG A 2 0.55 -48.93 -49.64
C ARG A 2 1.63 -47.99 -49.04
N THR A 3 1.78 -47.83 -47.72
CA THR A 3 2.26 -48.77 -46.66
C THR A 3 3.77 -49.06 -46.62
N LYS A 4 4.42 -48.59 -45.55
CA LYS A 4 5.49 -49.20 -44.70
C LYS A 4 6.12 -48.05 -43.88
N GLU A 5 6.17 -48.00 -42.55
CA GLU A 5 6.47 -48.99 -41.49
C GLU A 5 7.90 -49.52 -41.46
N THR A 6 8.63 -49.10 -40.41
CA THR A 6 9.54 -49.92 -39.59
C THR A 6 9.47 -49.40 -38.15
N LYS A 7 9.58 -50.30 -37.16
CA LYS A 7 9.63 -50.02 -35.71
C LYS A 7 10.94 -50.56 -35.14
N GLU A 8 11.44 -49.94 -34.07
CA GLU A 8 12.14 -50.52 -32.90
C GLU A 8 12.38 -49.32 -31.94
N GLU A 9 12.04 -49.26 -30.64
CA GLU A 9 11.91 -50.24 -29.54
C GLU A 9 13.25 -50.93 -29.19
N ILE A 10 13.77 -50.97 -27.94
CA ILE A 10 13.35 -50.50 -26.59
C ILE A 10 14.64 -50.34 -25.71
N SER A 11 14.53 -49.71 -24.52
CA SER A 11 15.17 -50.14 -23.24
C SER A 11 16.16 -49.21 -22.47
N HIS A 12 15.93 -49.17 -21.15
CA HIS A 12 16.81 -48.89 -20.00
C HIS A 12 17.66 -47.61 -19.92
N GLY A 13 17.33 -46.77 -18.93
CA GLY A 13 18.22 -45.73 -18.41
C GLY A 13 19.00 -46.14 -17.15
N ARG A 14 19.79 -45.22 -16.59
CA ARG A 14 20.45 -45.35 -15.27
C ARG A 14 20.51 -44.00 -14.55
N SER A 15 20.34 -44.04 -13.23
CA SER A 15 20.64 -42.92 -12.32
C SER A 15 22.13 -42.95 -11.94
N VAL A 16 22.74 -41.77 -11.81
CA VAL A 16 24.04 -41.56 -11.14
C VAL A 16 23.92 -40.28 -10.31
N ARG A 17 24.59 -40.22 -9.16
CA ARG A 17 24.59 -39.11 -8.20
C ARG A 17 25.74 -38.11 -8.42
N ALA A 18 25.62 -36.98 -7.71
CA ALA A 18 26.54 -35.86 -7.65
C ALA A 18 27.97 -36.19 -7.18
N GLU A 19 28.92 -35.37 -7.67
CA GLU A 19 30.18 -34.84 -7.10
C GLU A 19 30.84 -34.03 -8.26
N GLY A 20 31.67 -32.99 -8.11
CA GLY A 20 32.23 -32.24 -6.97
C GLY A 20 33.26 -31.20 -7.49
N TYR A 21 34.01 -30.54 -6.59
CA TYR A 21 35.24 -29.73 -6.84
C TYR A 21 35.19 -28.31 -7.46
N SER A 22 35.25 -27.33 -6.56
CA SER A 22 36.27 -26.25 -6.42
C SER A 22 36.67 -25.34 -7.61
N GLY A 23 36.58 -24.02 -7.38
CA GLY A 23 36.99 -22.93 -8.29
C GLY A 23 38.48 -22.58 -8.34
N VAL A 24 38.81 -21.37 -8.84
CA VAL A 24 40.08 -20.62 -8.64
C VAL A 24 39.91 -19.14 -9.11
N SER A 25 40.84 -18.27 -8.71
CA SER A 25 40.76 -16.80 -8.62
C SER A 25 41.03 -15.94 -9.87
N LEU A 26 40.45 -14.72 -9.86
CA LEU A 26 41.03 -13.39 -10.17
C LEU A 26 42.07 -13.20 -11.32
N GLY A 27 41.83 -12.21 -12.19
CA GLY A 27 42.83 -11.63 -13.11
C GLY A 27 42.33 -10.40 -13.91
N PRO A 28 43.03 -9.23 -13.96
CA PRO A 28 42.46 -7.99 -14.51
C PRO A 28 43.17 -7.37 -15.75
N GLY A 29 42.43 -6.51 -16.50
CA GLY A 29 42.96 -5.63 -17.56
C GLY A 29 42.01 -5.53 -18.78
N LEU A 30 42.02 -4.48 -19.62
CA LEU A 30 42.84 -3.26 -19.62
C LEU A 30 42.13 -2.12 -20.41
N ARG A 31 42.70 -0.91 -20.37
CA ARG A 31 42.17 0.34 -20.97
C ARG A 31 42.34 0.38 -22.50
N HIS A 32 41.45 1.06 -23.24
CA HIS A 32 41.69 2.40 -23.85
C HIS A 32 40.52 2.93 -24.73
N LYS A 33 40.26 4.25 -24.80
CA LYS A 33 40.52 5.23 -25.90
C LYS A 33 40.08 4.76 -27.33
N THR A 34 39.58 5.60 -28.26
CA THR A 34 39.59 7.08 -28.37
C THR A 34 38.52 7.64 -29.35
N GLU A 35 38.32 8.96 -29.28
CA GLU A 35 38.04 9.88 -30.42
C GLU A 35 36.67 9.95 -31.11
N SER A 36 36.54 11.02 -31.88
CA SER A 36 35.34 11.56 -32.53
C SER A 36 35.68 12.00 -33.96
N LYS A 37 34.66 12.26 -34.81
CA LYS A 37 34.57 13.48 -35.66
C LYS A 37 33.40 13.49 -36.66
N ILE A 38 32.65 14.60 -36.65
CA ILE A 38 32.22 15.47 -37.78
C ILE A 38 31.65 14.80 -39.07
N MET A 39 30.40 15.12 -39.42
CA MET A 39 29.95 15.90 -40.62
C MET A 39 28.40 15.96 -40.66
N SER A 40 27.77 17.16 -40.68
CA SER A 40 27.31 17.92 -41.88
C SER A 40 26.09 17.29 -42.60
N LYS A 41 25.04 18.00 -43.06
CA LYS A 41 24.96 19.40 -43.55
C LYS A 41 23.50 19.96 -43.58
N SER A 42 23.35 21.24 -43.22
CA SER A 42 22.44 22.28 -43.78
C SER A 42 21.14 21.94 -44.55
N SER A 43 20.02 22.59 -44.17
CA SER A 43 19.34 23.57 -45.07
C SER A 43 18.31 24.49 -44.40
N THR A 44 18.37 25.77 -44.78
CA THR A 44 17.41 26.90 -44.68
C THR A 44 15.93 26.60 -45.06
N LYS A 45 14.90 27.43 -44.81
CA LYS A 45 14.78 28.92 -44.78
C LYS A 45 13.42 29.40 -44.17
N ARG A 46 13.38 30.67 -43.69
CA ARG A 46 12.32 31.75 -43.75
C ARG A 46 10.82 31.40 -44.01
N SER A 47 9.81 32.14 -43.52
CA SER A 47 9.73 33.46 -42.82
C SER A 47 8.32 33.82 -42.25
N ARG A 48 8.27 34.88 -41.41
CA ARG A 48 7.23 35.95 -41.18
C ARG A 48 5.88 35.85 -41.95
N SER A 49 4.71 36.31 -41.45
CA SER A 49 4.44 37.53 -40.63
C SER A 49 3.08 37.57 -39.89
N ARG A 50 2.91 38.60 -39.04
CA ARG A 50 1.72 39.42 -38.62
C ARG A 50 0.33 39.14 -39.26
N GLU A 51 -0.84 39.50 -38.72
CA GLU A 51 -1.37 40.51 -37.75
C GLU A 51 -2.70 39.93 -37.13
N SER A 52 -3.56 40.50 -36.28
CA SER A 52 -3.63 41.45 -35.14
C SER A 52 -5.15 41.80 -34.93
N VAL A 53 -5.56 42.57 -33.88
CA VAL A 53 -6.95 43.07 -33.60
C VAL A 53 -7.95 41.99 -33.04
N SER A 54 -8.45 42.03 -31.78
CA SER A 54 -9.50 42.85 -31.10
C SER A 54 -10.97 42.49 -31.50
N ARG A 55 -12.03 42.53 -30.65
CA ARG A 55 -12.34 43.24 -29.37
C ARG A 55 -13.58 42.63 -28.65
N ARG A 56 -13.77 42.94 -27.34
CA ARG A 56 -15.04 43.16 -26.54
C ARG A 56 -16.37 42.45 -26.95
N SER A 57 -17.10 41.66 -26.13
CA SER A 57 -17.64 41.76 -24.73
C SER A 57 -19.11 42.23 -24.62
N SER A 58 -20.02 41.41 -24.05
CA SER A 58 -21.30 41.86 -23.42
C SER A 58 -22.07 40.77 -22.65
N GLU A 59 -22.59 41.13 -21.46
CA GLU A 59 -23.65 40.50 -20.63
C GLU A 59 -24.88 41.47 -20.61
N PRO A 60 -25.98 41.33 -19.81
CA PRO A 60 -26.42 40.30 -18.84
C PRO A 60 -27.73 39.60 -19.37
N PRO A 61 -28.96 39.52 -18.76
CA PRO A 61 -29.58 40.00 -17.50
C PRO A 61 -30.05 38.83 -16.56
N ARG A 62 -31.25 38.92 -15.91
CA ARG A 62 -31.80 37.95 -14.91
C ARG A 62 -33.34 37.98 -14.82
N ALA A 63 -33.97 36.87 -14.43
CA ALA A 63 -35.13 36.75 -13.51
C ALA A 63 -35.24 35.27 -13.03
N ALA A 64 -35.51 34.83 -11.79
CA ALA A 64 -36.03 35.37 -10.52
C ALA A 64 -37.49 34.99 -10.20
N GLN A 65 -37.69 33.98 -9.32
CA GLN A 65 -38.80 33.93 -8.34
C GLN A 65 -38.56 32.89 -7.22
N ARG A 66 -39.33 33.01 -6.12
CA ARG A 66 -39.35 32.13 -4.93
C ARG A 66 -40.76 31.58 -4.73
N THR A 67 -40.87 30.42 -4.09
CA THR A 67 -41.96 30.11 -3.13
C THR A 67 -41.50 29.03 -2.17
N ALA A 68 -42.15 28.94 -1.00
CA ALA A 68 -41.91 27.90 0.00
C ALA A 68 -43.24 27.56 0.70
N ALA A 69 -43.40 26.31 1.10
CA ALA A 69 -44.50 25.84 1.95
C ALA A 69 -44.02 24.64 2.78
N ALA A 70 -44.55 24.47 3.98
CA ALA A 70 -44.17 23.41 4.91
C ALA A 70 -45.38 22.93 5.73
N SER A 71 -45.40 21.65 6.12
CA SER A 71 -46.09 21.11 7.31
C SER A 71 -45.98 19.58 7.34
N GLY A 72 -46.32 18.96 8.48
CA GLY A 72 -46.53 17.50 8.58
C GLY A 72 -45.45 16.72 9.34
N ARG A 73 -45.41 16.86 10.67
CA ARG A 73 -44.78 15.83 11.54
C ARG A 73 -45.79 14.72 11.84
N SER A 74 -45.33 13.48 11.81
CA SER A 74 -45.95 12.35 12.51
C SER A 74 -44.83 11.54 13.16
N ALA A 75 -45.03 11.05 14.38
CA ALA A 75 -44.02 10.35 15.15
C ALA A 75 -44.43 8.90 15.39
N ALA A 76 -43.62 7.96 14.94
CA ALA A 76 -43.66 6.55 15.32
C ALA A 76 -42.22 6.05 15.41
N SER A 77 -41.89 5.32 16.48
CA SER A 77 -40.51 4.92 16.79
C SER A 77 -40.14 3.55 16.23
N SER A 78 -39.08 3.50 15.43
CA SER A 78 -38.34 2.27 15.10
C SER A 78 -36.85 2.59 15.10
N LEU A 79 -36.05 1.73 15.73
CA LEU A 79 -34.60 1.87 15.82
C LEU A 79 -33.96 1.61 14.46
N ASP A 80 -33.46 2.65 13.81
CA ASP A 80 -32.62 2.58 12.60
C ASP A 80 -31.94 3.95 12.34
N ASP A 81 -30.91 3.96 11.50
CA ASP A 81 -30.02 5.11 11.20
C ASP A 81 -29.23 5.68 12.40
N GLU A 82 -28.06 5.09 12.70
CA GLU A 82 -26.96 5.88 13.28
C GLU A 82 -26.56 6.98 12.28
N GLN A 83 -26.94 8.23 12.55
CA GLN A 83 -26.40 9.37 11.83
C GLN A 83 -24.93 9.58 12.24
N LEU A 84 -24.01 9.02 11.44
CA LEU A 84 -22.60 9.35 11.51
C LEU A 84 -22.42 10.87 11.42
N LEU A 85 -21.89 11.46 12.49
CA LEU A 85 -21.53 12.87 12.59
C LEU A 85 -20.26 13.15 11.73
N ILE A 86 -20.43 13.09 10.41
CA ILE A 86 -19.48 13.66 9.46
C ILE A 86 -19.60 15.19 9.57
N PRO A 87 -18.52 15.93 9.87
CA PRO A 87 -18.59 17.39 9.89
C PRO A 87 -18.99 17.94 8.51
N ASP A 88 -19.99 18.85 8.48
CA ASP A 88 -20.62 19.36 7.25
C ASP A 88 -19.66 20.03 6.25
N GLU A 89 -18.44 20.40 6.68
CA GLU A 89 -17.40 21.00 5.82
C GLU A 89 -16.05 20.27 5.87
N TRP A 90 -15.98 19.01 5.40
CA TRP A 90 -14.69 18.42 4.99
C TRP A 90 -14.32 18.79 3.53
N ASP A 91 -14.32 20.08 3.21
CA ASP A 91 -13.84 20.58 1.92
C ASP A 91 -12.30 20.51 1.87
N LEU A 92 -11.78 19.51 1.17
CA LEU A 92 -10.34 19.28 0.96
C LEU A 92 -9.62 20.51 0.39
N ARG A 93 -10.33 21.37 -0.35
CA ARG A 93 -9.78 22.56 -1.01
C ARG A 93 -9.56 23.71 -0.03
N LYS A 94 -10.31 23.76 1.08
CA LYS A 94 -10.07 24.70 2.20
C LYS A 94 -8.80 24.33 3.00
N ALA A 95 -8.48 23.05 3.12
CA ALA A 95 -7.23 22.58 3.76
C ALA A 95 -5.97 22.89 2.91
N SER A 96 -6.12 23.05 1.60
CA SER A 96 -5.09 23.52 0.67
C SER A 96 -5.17 25.04 0.44
N GLY A 97 -5.11 25.83 1.52
CA GLY A 97 -5.16 27.29 1.43
C GLY A 97 -4.17 27.88 0.41
N HIS A 98 -4.70 28.55 -0.62
CA HIS A 98 -3.97 29.31 -1.63
C HIS A 98 -4.72 30.63 -1.89
N GLY A 99 -4.18 31.74 -1.38
CA GLY A 99 -4.71 33.07 -1.68
C GLY A 99 -4.32 33.52 -3.09
N SER A 100 -5.30 33.70 -3.98
CA SER A 100 -5.07 34.03 -5.39
C SER A 100 -4.67 35.50 -5.61
N GLY A 101 -3.46 35.88 -5.21
CA GLY A 101 -2.87 37.19 -5.47
C GLY A 101 -2.39 37.32 -6.92
N LYS A 102 -3.12 38.07 -7.77
CA LYS A 102 -2.66 38.39 -9.13
C LYS A 102 -1.55 39.45 -9.09
N ALA A 103 -0.38 39.12 -9.65
CA ALA A 103 0.67 40.09 -9.94
C ALA A 103 0.98 40.11 -11.45
N THR A 104 0.96 41.29 -12.06
CA THR A 104 1.36 41.53 -13.45
C THR A 104 2.83 41.96 -13.54
N PRO A 105 3.56 41.62 -14.61
CA PRO A 105 4.99 41.89 -14.70
C PRO A 105 5.32 43.38 -14.89
N GLY A 106 6.35 43.86 -14.18
CA GLY A 106 6.98 45.16 -14.34
C GLY A 106 8.49 45.03 -14.56
N THR A 107 9.12 45.98 -15.26
CA THR A 107 10.45 45.79 -15.89
C THR A 107 11.60 46.55 -15.22
N GLY A 108 12.70 45.83 -14.94
CA GLY A 108 14.08 46.35 -15.00
C GLY A 108 14.65 47.01 -13.74
N GLY A 109 15.97 46.93 -13.57
CA GLY A 109 16.70 47.66 -12.51
C GLY A 109 17.97 46.97 -11.99
N ALA A 110 19.11 47.25 -12.64
CA ALA A 110 20.52 47.07 -12.25
C ALA A 110 20.93 46.39 -10.90
N SER A 111 21.93 45.50 -10.99
CA SER A 111 22.87 45.20 -9.89
C SER A 111 23.79 46.41 -9.60
N PRO A 112 24.49 46.40 -8.45
CA PRO A 112 25.95 46.24 -8.58
C PRO A 112 26.59 45.29 -7.56
N GLU A 113 27.83 44.87 -7.85
CA GLU A 113 28.67 44.04 -6.98
C GLU A 113 29.42 44.89 -5.93
N ARG A 114 29.83 44.25 -4.80
CA ARG A 114 31.25 44.12 -4.40
C ARG A 114 31.44 43.15 -3.21
N ARG A 115 32.65 42.59 -3.11
CA ARG A 115 33.14 41.69 -2.05
C ARG A 115 34.13 42.45 -1.12
N PRO A 116 34.96 41.78 -0.29
CA PRO A 116 34.65 41.21 1.04
C PRO A 116 35.57 41.81 2.13
N HIS A 117 35.49 41.40 3.41
CA HIS A 117 36.65 41.43 4.33
C HIS A 117 36.49 40.47 5.54
N THR A 118 37.53 40.39 6.38
CA THR A 118 37.98 39.19 7.13
C THR A 118 37.92 39.29 8.66
N SER A 119 37.59 38.15 9.31
CA SER A 119 38.16 37.58 10.55
C SER A 119 38.12 38.29 11.93
N MET A 120 37.71 37.51 12.95
CA MET A 120 37.95 37.67 14.42
C MET A 120 37.22 38.86 15.10
N THR A 121 36.94 38.85 16.42
CA THR A 121 37.46 38.07 17.57
C THR A 121 36.34 37.63 18.56
N GLU A 122 36.70 37.01 19.68
CA GLU A 122 35.81 36.46 20.73
C GLU A 122 35.19 37.50 21.69
N VAL A 123 34.03 37.15 22.28
CA VAL A 123 33.60 37.56 23.64
C VAL A 123 32.87 36.37 24.29
N ALA A 124 33.13 36.09 25.56
CA ALA A 124 32.62 34.89 26.26
C ALA A 124 31.29 35.11 27.01
N PRO A 125 30.51 34.03 27.28
CA PRO A 125 29.48 34.02 28.30
C PRO A 125 30.07 33.80 29.72
N PRO A 126 29.43 34.28 30.79
CA PRO A 126 29.92 34.06 32.15
C PRO A 126 29.67 32.63 32.66
N GLU A 127 30.80 31.97 32.92
CA GLU A 127 31.10 31.15 34.11
C GLU A 127 30.20 31.31 35.36
N ASP A 128 30.04 30.32 36.25
CA ASP A 128 30.42 28.88 36.24
C ASP A 128 29.77 28.22 37.51
N VAL A 129 30.05 26.94 37.73
CA VAL A 129 30.25 26.30 39.06
C VAL A 129 29.03 25.84 39.86
N LYS A 130 28.98 24.59 40.33
CA LYS A 130 29.57 23.31 39.85
C LYS A 130 28.85 22.17 40.57
N ALA A 131 28.75 21.00 39.94
CA ALA A 131 28.42 19.76 40.63
C ALA A 131 29.69 19.09 41.20
N SER A 132 29.53 18.21 42.18
CA SER A 132 30.51 17.19 42.55
C SER A 132 29.81 15.88 42.92
N VAL A 133 30.50 14.74 42.78
CA VAL A 133 29.96 13.38 42.67
C VAL A 133 30.82 12.42 43.51
N SER A 134 30.37 11.17 43.69
CA SER A 134 31.05 10.00 44.29
C SER A 134 30.91 9.85 45.82
N GLU A 135 30.81 8.66 46.42
CA GLU A 135 30.70 7.29 45.85
C GLU A 135 30.16 6.26 46.89
N LYS A 136 29.79 5.06 46.40
CA LYS A 136 29.87 3.73 47.08
C LYS A 136 29.10 3.44 48.40
N SER A 137 27.99 2.72 48.23
CA SER A 137 27.85 1.28 48.59
C SER A 137 27.21 0.79 49.91
N VAL A 138 26.69 -0.45 49.82
CA VAL A 138 26.39 -1.49 50.84
C VAL A 138 25.13 -1.39 51.72
N TYR A 139 24.42 -2.52 51.73
CA TYR A 139 23.39 -3.01 52.67
C TYR A 139 23.50 -2.56 54.14
N SER A 140 22.36 -2.35 54.81
CA SER A 140 21.76 -3.38 55.69
C SER A 140 20.53 -2.86 56.47
N SER A 141 19.89 -3.74 57.26
CA SER A 141 18.53 -3.60 57.80
C SER A 141 18.46 -3.35 59.32
N SER A 142 17.59 -2.42 59.73
CA SER A 142 16.88 -2.37 61.02
C SER A 142 15.60 -1.55 60.81
N ARG A 143 14.36 -1.92 61.13
CA ARG A 143 13.73 -2.82 62.13
C ARG A 143 13.49 -2.20 63.52
N ASN A 144 12.22 -1.82 63.70
CA ASN A 144 11.40 -1.77 64.92
C ASN A 144 11.39 -0.56 65.88
N GLU A 145 10.20 -0.40 66.48
CA GLU A 145 9.86 0.35 67.72
C GLU A 145 9.97 1.90 67.69
N SER A 146 9.08 2.67 68.32
CA SER A 146 7.86 2.37 69.10
C SER A 146 6.90 3.57 69.18
N ALA A 147 5.60 3.35 69.37
CA ALA A 147 4.62 4.41 69.67
C ALA A 147 4.54 4.72 71.18
N PRO A 148 3.94 5.87 71.58
CA PRO A 148 2.70 5.77 72.35
C PRO A 148 1.62 6.84 72.05
N ASN A 149 0.43 6.59 72.61
CA ASN A 149 -0.84 7.29 72.38
C ASN A 149 -0.92 8.77 72.84
N VAL A 150 -1.85 9.50 72.24
CA VAL A 150 -2.64 10.56 72.90
C VAL A 150 -4.14 10.30 72.63
N SER A 151 -4.99 10.56 73.61
CA SER A 151 -6.41 10.17 73.64
C SER A 151 -7.40 11.32 73.45
N HIS A 152 -8.55 11.07 72.82
CA HIS A 152 -9.81 11.78 73.12
C HIS A 152 -11.05 10.90 72.85
N SER A 153 -12.23 11.37 73.26
CA SER A 153 -13.28 10.48 73.81
C SER A 153 -14.67 10.57 73.16
N THR A 154 -15.28 9.39 72.98
CA THR A 154 -16.72 9.07 73.12
C THR A 154 -17.77 9.88 72.35
N LYS A 155 -18.51 9.19 71.46
CA LYS A 155 -19.95 8.93 71.67
C LYS A 155 -20.42 7.70 70.88
N GLU A 156 -21.42 6.99 71.43
CA GLU A 156 -21.86 5.68 70.96
C GLU A 156 -23.04 5.75 69.97
N ARG A 157 -23.19 4.68 69.16
CA ARG A 157 -24.46 4.07 68.74
C ARG A 157 -24.21 2.61 68.32
N HIS A 158 -25.27 1.80 68.23
CA HIS A 158 -25.18 0.33 68.24
C HIS A 158 -24.68 -0.30 66.92
N GLY A 159 -24.36 -1.61 66.97
CA GLY A 159 -23.73 -2.41 65.91
C GLY A 159 -24.65 -2.83 64.74
N PRO A 160 -24.42 -3.98 64.06
CA PRO A 160 -23.92 -5.24 64.63
C PRO A 160 -22.48 -5.64 64.22
N THR A 161 -22.09 -6.84 64.64
CA THR A 161 -20.76 -7.47 64.56
C THR A 161 -20.43 -8.15 63.22
N HIS A 162 -19.13 -8.37 62.98
CA HIS A 162 -18.53 -9.30 62.00
C HIS A 162 -19.08 -9.27 60.55
N ARG A 163 -18.31 -8.65 59.65
CA ARG A 163 -18.15 -9.19 58.29
C ARG A 163 -16.89 -10.04 58.26
N GLU A 164 -17.01 -11.24 57.72
CA GLU A 164 -15.88 -12.14 57.49
C GLU A 164 -15.04 -11.63 56.32
N HIS A 165 -13.73 -11.86 56.36
CA HIS A 165 -12.88 -11.73 55.18
C HIS A 165 -13.11 -12.95 54.29
N GLY A 166 -14.07 -12.84 53.36
CA GLY A 166 -14.26 -13.85 52.32
C GLY A 166 -12.99 -13.96 51.47
N SER A 167 -12.37 -15.15 51.45
CA SER A 167 -11.18 -15.38 50.65
C SER A 167 -11.52 -15.38 49.16
N MET A 168 -10.68 -14.72 48.35
CA MET A 168 -10.81 -14.75 46.88
C MET A 168 -10.43 -16.11 46.28
N GLU A 169 -9.84 -17.02 47.08
CA GLU A 169 -9.46 -18.39 46.67
C GLU A 169 -10.66 -19.22 46.16
N HIS A 170 -11.89 -18.87 46.56
CA HIS A 170 -13.10 -19.59 46.16
C HIS A 170 -13.62 -19.23 44.75
N LEU A 171 -13.14 -18.14 44.13
CA LEU A 171 -13.61 -17.70 42.80
C LEU A 171 -12.82 -18.29 41.63
N TRP A 172 -11.68 -18.92 41.89
CA TRP A 172 -10.84 -19.55 40.86
C TRP A 172 -11.34 -20.92 40.36
N PRO A 173 -11.85 -21.84 41.22
CA PRO A 173 -12.27 -23.16 40.78
C PRO A 173 -13.49 -23.18 39.86
N GLU A 174 -14.43 -22.25 40.02
CA GLU A 174 -15.65 -22.19 39.19
C GLU A 174 -15.34 -21.75 37.75
N LEU A 175 -14.38 -20.83 37.57
CA LEU A 175 -13.85 -20.37 36.27
C LEU A 175 -12.99 -21.41 35.51
N LEU A 176 -12.76 -22.59 36.09
CA LEU A 176 -11.95 -23.67 35.51
C LEU A 176 -12.76 -24.93 35.18
N ASN A 177 -14.05 -24.95 35.51
CA ASN A 177 -14.94 -26.11 35.36
C ASN A 177 -16.12 -25.87 34.40
N GLU A 178 -16.12 -24.78 33.64
CA GLU A 178 -16.93 -24.70 32.42
C GLU A 178 -16.27 -25.58 31.35
N GLU A 179 -16.61 -26.87 31.33
CA GLU A 179 -16.34 -27.75 30.20
C GLU A 179 -17.11 -27.21 28.99
N GLU A 180 -16.43 -26.46 28.11
CA GLU A 180 -17.02 -26.07 26.82
C GLU A 180 -17.40 -27.33 26.04
N GLU A 181 -18.71 -27.55 25.89
CA GLU A 181 -19.30 -28.53 24.96
C GLU A 181 -18.54 -28.46 23.63
N PRO A 182 -17.91 -29.56 23.16
CA PRO A 182 -16.88 -29.47 22.13
C PRO A 182 -17.48 -29.09 20.77
N SER A 183 -17.47 -27.77 20.50
CA SER A 183 -17.76 -27.21 19.19
C SER A 183 -16.91 -27.94 18.14
N GLU A 184 -17.51 -28.26 16.98
CA GLU A 184 -16.96 -29.22 15.99
C GLU A 184 -15.45 -29.06 15.82
N ALA A 185 -14.69 -30.02 16.40
CA ALA A 185 -13.27 -29.84 16.71
C ALA A 185 -12.48 -29.40 15.48
N MET A 186 -12.21 -28.09 15.41
CA MET A 186 -11.92 -27.45 14.13
C MET A 186 -10.54 -27.91 13.63
N VAL A 187 -10.53 -28.72 12.56
CA VAL A 187 -9.31 -29.33 12.04
C VAL A 187 -8.28 -28.23 11.76
N PRO A 188 -7.12 -28.20 12.45
CA PRO A 188 -6.18 -27.11 12.32
C PRO A 188 -5.70 -26.95 10.88
N LYS A 189 -5.87 -25.75 10.31
CA LYS A 189 -5.32 -25.44 8.97
C LYS A 189 -3.80 -25.45 9.04
N GLU A 190 -3.18 -26.04 8.01
CA GLU A 190 -1.73 -25.96 7.83
C GLU A 190 -1.26 -24.50 7.76
N PRO A 191 -0.15 -24.13 8.43
CA PRO A 191 0.36 -22.77 8.40
C PRO A 191 0.80 -22.33 7.01
N ILE A 192 0.26 -21.21 6.52
CA ILE A 192 0.72 -20.59 5.28
C ILE A 192 1.99 -19.76 5.51
N ARG A 193 2.89 -19.75 4.53
CA ARG A 193 4.13 -18.96 4.56
C ARG A 193 3.92 -17.62 3.87
N VAL A 194 4.00 -16.54 4.64
CA VAL A 194 3.72 -15.17 4.18
C VAL A 194 5.01 -14.36 4.21
N LEU A 195 5.52 -13.99 3.04
CA LEU A 195 6.70 -13.14 2.88
C LEU A 195 6.33 -11.66 2.81
N VAL A 196 7.11 -10.83 3.51
CA VAL A 196 7.07 -9.37 3.43
C VAL A 196 8.50 -8.86 3.22
N THR A 197 8.77 -8.23 2.08
CA THR A 197 10.08 -7.66 1.75
C THR A 197 10.22 -6.21 2.22
N ALA A 198 11.46 -5.71 2.30
CA ALA A 198 11.79 -4.40 2.86
C ALA A 198 11.10 -4.17 4.22
N VAL A 199 11.16 -5.19 5.10
CA VAL A 199 10.39 -5.25 6.35
C VAL A 199 10.66 -4.07 7.28
N THR A 200 11.88 -3.52 7.25
CA THR A 200 12.29 -2.37 8.08
C THR A 200 11.63 -1.06 7.67
N THR A 201 10.97 -1.02 6.51
CA THR A 201 10.19 0.15 6.11
C THR A 201 8.90 0.26 6.93
N GLU A 202 8.51 1.49 7.26
CA GLU A 202 7.20 1.80 7.86
C GLU A 202 6.03 1.20 7.06
N LEU A 203 6.16 1.06 5.73
CA LEU A 203 5.14 0.45 4.89
C LEU A 203 4.93 -1.02 5.24
N SER A 204 6.01 -1.81 5.30
CA SER A 204 5.95 -3.23 5.58
C SER A 204 5.63 -3.52 7.05
N TYR A 205 6.22 -2.78 7.98
CA TYR A 205 5.94 -2.89 9.41
C TYR A 205 4.43 -2.69 9.73
N LEU A 206 3.79 -1.69 9.12
CA LEU A 206 2.35 -1.42 9.28
C LEU A 206 1.43 -2.52 8.69
N MET A 207 1.98 -3.51 7.97
CA MET A 207 1.21 -4.64 7.43
C MET A 207 1.25 -5.87 8.35
N LEU A 208 2.26 -6.01 9.21
CA LEU A 208 2.50 -7.26 9.95
C LEU A 208 1.33 -7.66 10.85
N VAL A 209 0.80 -6.70 11.64
CA VAL A 209 -0.33 -6.95 12.55
C VAL A 209 -1.61 -7.39 11.80
N PRO A 210 -2.13 -6.68 10.77
CA PRO A 210 -3.26 -7.16 9.97
C PRO A 210 -3.07 -8.56 9.36
N LEU A 211 -1.84 -8.94 8.99
CA LEU A 211 -1.56 -10.28 8.48
C LEU A 211 -1.75 -11.34 9.58
N VAL A 212 -1.03 -11.21 10.69
CA VAL A 212 -1.02 -12.24 11.75
C VAL A 212 -2.25 -12.23 12.67
N ARG A 213 -3.05 -11.16 12.66
CA ARG A 213 -4.32 -11.07 13.40
C ARG A 213 -5.50 -11.71 12.66
N GLY A 214 -5.27 -12.21 11.44
CA GLY A 214 -6.31 -12.86 10.62
C GLY A 214 -7.18 -11.91 9.79
N ASP A 215 -6.93 -10.60 9.83
CA ASP A 215 -7.69 -9.59 9.05
C ASP A 215 -7.54 -9.77 7.53
N VAL A 216 -6.52 -10.52 7.09
CA VAL A 216 -6.24 -10.83 5.68
C VAL A 216 -6.61 -12.26 5.28
N PHE A 217 -6.30 -13.26 6.11
CA PHE A 217 -6.38 -14.68 5.71
C PHE A 217 -7.51 -15.48 6.37
N GLY A 218 -8.24 -14.86 7.31
CA GLY A 218 -9.23 -15.51 8.18
C GLY A 218 -8.73 -15.65 9.61
N LEU A 219 -9.67 -15.66 10.57
CA LEU A 219 -9.40 -15.79 12.01
C LEU A 219 -8.94 -17.20 12.43
N ASP A 220 -8.88 -18.12 11.47
CA ASP A 220 -8.68 -19.57 11.66
C ASP A 220 -7.50 -20.11 10.83
N GLN A 221 -6.69 -19.23 10.23
CA GLN A 221 -5.57 -19.57 9.35
C GLN A 221 -4.23 -19.27 10.03
N PRO A 222 -3.48 -20.28 10.50
CA PRO A 222 -2.13 -20.10 11.04
C PRO A 222 -1.14 -19.59 9.98
N ILE A 223 -0.12 -18.87 10.44
CA ILE A 223 0.87 -18.18 9.59
C ILE A 223 2.29 -18.43 10.10
N VAL A 224 3.20 -18.69 9.16
CA VAL A 224 4.65 -18.53 9.33
C VAL A 224 5.05 -17.26 8.58
N LEU A 225 5.56 -16.28 9.31
CA LEU A 225 5.86 -14.94 8.80
C LEU A 225 7.34 -14.86 8.39
N HIS A 226 7.60 -14.58 7.11
CA HIS A 226 8.95 -14.39 6.56
C HIS A 226 9.21 -12.90 6.40
N LEU A 227 10.14 -12.38 7.19
CA LEU A 227 10.64 -11.01 7.17
C LEU A 227 11.90 -10.97 6.30
N TYR A 228 11.91 -10.15 5.26
CA TYR A 228 13.05 -10.02 4.35
C TYR A 228 13.43 -8.56 4.14
N ASP A 229 14.74 -8.30 4.09
CA ASP A 229 15.36 -7.01 3.85
C ASP A 229 16.82 -7.23 3.43
N GLU A 230 17.53 -6.17 3.06
CA GLU A 230 18.96 -6.27 2.75
C GLU A 230 19.76 -6.78 3.96
N SER A 231 20.85 -7.52 3.72
CA SER A 231 21.64 -8.14 4.80
C SER A 231 22.24 -7.17 5.82
N GLU A 232 22.38 -5.88 5.47
CA GLU A 232 22.78 -4.82 6.40
C GLU A 232 21.71 -4.50 7.47
N ASN A 233 20.44 -4.77 7.18
CA ASN A 233 19.29 -4.49 8.04
C ASN A 233 18.94 -5.66 9.00
N ILE A 234 19.75 -6.71 9.05
CA ILE A 234 19.49 -7.95 9.81
C ILE A 234 19.25 -7.72 11.32
N SER A 235 19.86 -6.69 11.90
CA SER A 235 19.65 -6.31 13.32
C SER A 235 18.25 -5.77 13.56
N ASP A 236 17.75 -4.94 12.65
CA ASP A 236 16.43 -4.32 12.77
C ASP A 236 15.34 -5.35 12.45
N MET A 237 15.59 -6.26 11.49
CA MET A 237 14.72 -7.42 11.26
C MET A 237 14.58 -8.32 12.49
N HIS A 238 15.67 -8.54 13.25
CA HIS A 238 15.63 -9.29 14.50
C HIS A 238 14.83 -8.56 15.58
N GLY A 239 14.97 -7.22 15.69
CA GLY A 239 14.14 -6.42 16.59
C GLY A 239 12.64 -6.51 16.26
N ILE A 240 12.28 -6.42 14.98
CA ILE A 240 10.90 -6.60 14.50
C ILE A 240 10.40 -8.02 14.78
N ALA A 241 11.25 -9.05 14.64
CA ALA A 241 10.89 -10.42 14.99
C ALA A 241 10.54 -10.56 16.48
N MET A 242 11.34 -9.96 17.37
CA MET A 242 11.07 -9.92 18.82
C MET A 242 9.74 -9.22 19.13
N GLU A 243 9.45 -8.06 18.52
CA GLU A 243 8.16 -7.37 18.72
C GLU A 243 6.97 -8.23 18.26
N MET A 244 7.10 -8.96 17.15
CA MET A 244 6.05 -9.85 16.64
C MET A 244 5.82 -11.07 17.54
N GLU A 245 6.85 -11.54 18.23
CA GLU A 245 6.76 -12.61 19.24
C GLU A 245 6.13 -12.09 20.54
N ASP A 246 6.58 -10.95 21.07
CA ASP A 246 6.03 -10.30 22.27
C ASP A 246 4.52 -10.01 22.12
N CYS A 247 4.06 -9.64 20.93
CA CYS A 247 2.64 -9.42 20.63
C CYS A 247 1.74 -10.65 20.81
N SER A 248 2.30 -11.86 20.99
CA SER A 248 1.57 -13.07 21.43
C SER A 248 0.38 -13.47 20.52
N PHE A 249 0.46 -13.22 19.22
CA PHE A 249 -0.62 -13.50 18.26
C PHE A 249 -0.85 -15.00 18.06
N GLY A 250 -2.01 -15.52 18.50
CA GLY A 250 -2.32 -16.95 18.45
C GLY A 250 -2.29 -17.64 17.07
N LEU A 251 -2.39 -16.88 15.95
CA LEU A 251 -2.23 -17.42 14.59
C LEU A 251 -0.77 -17.45 14.11
N LEU A 252 0.12 -16.62 14.67
CA LEU A 252 1.54 -16.61 14.35
C LEU A 252 2.20 -17.85 14.96
N LYS A 253 2.80 -18.71 14.13
CA LYS A 253 3.41 -19.97 14.56
C LYS A 253 4.94 -19.96 14.53
N GLN A 254 5.52 -19.07 13.73
CA GLN A 254 6.97 -18.87 13.62
C GLN A 254 7.21 -17.53 12.91
N VAL A 255 8.21 -16.78 13.36
CA VAL A 255 8.86 -15.73 12.57
C VAL A 255 10.15 -16.30 11.96
N VAL A 256 10.42 -15.96 10.71
CA VAL A 256 11.69 -16.22 10.01
C VAL A 256 12.19 -14.86 9.53
N TYR A 257 13.42 -14.48 9.88
CA TYR A 257 14.02 -13.23 9.41
C TYR A 257 15.38 -13.51 8.78
N THR A 258 15.67 -12.92 7.61
CA THR A 258 16.91 -13.20 6.85
C THR A 258 17.13 -12.18 5.74
N GLY A 259 18.38 -12.07 5.27
CA GLY A 259 18.76 -11.41 4.01
C GLY A 259 19.14 -12.39 2.88
N GLU A 260 18.79 -13.67 3.02
CA GLU A 260 19.09 -14.75 2.05
C GLU A 260 17.84 -15.16 1.26
N ASP A 261 17.88 -15.02 -0.07
CA ASP A 261 16.78 -15.34 -1.00
C ASP A 261 16.28 -16.79 -0.81
N GLU A 262 17.20 -17.75 -0.67
CA GLU A 262 16.89 -19.18 -0.56
C GLU A 262 16.17 -19.56 0.74
N VAL A 263 16.20 -18.69 1.75
CA VAL A 263 15.49 -18.85 3.03
C VAL A 263 14.19 -18.04 3.02
N ALA A 264 14.23 -16.77 2.61
CA ALA A 264 13.09 -15.86 2.60
C ALA A 264 11.96 -16.29 1.65
N PHE A 265 12.32 -16.78 0.46
CA PHE A 265 11.34 -17.20 -0.56
C PHE A 265 10.96 -18.69 -0.42
N LEU A 266 11.44 -19.40 0.61
CA LEU A 266 11.33 -20.85 0.74
C LEU A 266 9.89 -21.32 1.01
N ASN A 267 9.30 -21.97 0.00
CA ASN A 267 7.95 -22.53 0.02
C ASN A 267 6.84 -21.52 0.39
N VAL A 268 7.03 -20.23 0.08
CA VAL A 268 6.05 -19.19 0.39
C VAL A 268 4.74 -19.38 -0.37
N ASP A 269 3.61 -19.14 0.31
CA ASP A 269 2.24 -19.18 -0.23
C ASP A 269 1.78 -17.79 -0.67
N VAL A 270 2.29 -16.74 -0.02
CA VAL A 270 1.94 -15.34 -0.28
C VAL A 270 3.21 -14.49 -0.19
N ALA A 271 3.37 -13.52 -1.10
CA ALA A 271 4.49 -12.58 -1.07
C ALA A 271 4.01 -11.13 -1.28
N PHE A 272 4.30 -10.28 -0.30
CA PHE A 272 4.16 -8.83 -0.37
C PHE A 272 5.52 -8.23 -0.74
N LEU A 273 5.69 -7.89 -2.02
CA LEU A 273 6.89 -7.29 -2.55
C LEU A 273 6.80 -5.77 -2.43
N ASN A 274 7.37 -5.27 -1.35
CA ASN A 274 7.56 -3.86 -1.04
C ASN A 274 9.04 -3.49 -1.20
N ASP A 275 9.34 -2.20 -1.35
CA ASP A 275 10.70 -1.67 -1.36
C ASP A 275 10.81 -0.35 -0.58
N SER A 276 12.05 0.09 -0.37
CA SER A 276 12.42 1.36 0.24
C SER A 276 12.80 2.43 -0.81
N LEU A 277 12.53 2.18 -2.10
CA LEU A 277 13.12 2.94 -3.20
C LEU A 277 12.33 4.24 -3.50
N PRO A 278 13.03 5.35 -3.80
CA PRO A 278 12.38 6.65 -4.00
C PRO A 278 11.67 6.70 -5.36
N VAL A 279 10.36 7.00 -5.32
CA VAL A 279 9.46 7.07 -6.49
C VAL A 279 10.02 7.95 -7.62
N ASP A 280 10.64 9.08 -7.29
CA ASP A 280 11.14 10.09 -8.24
C ASP A 280 12.68 10.13 -8.33
N GLY A 281 13.37 9.01 -8.09
CA GLY A 281 14.85 8.98 -8.06
C GLY A 281 15.56 9.19 -9.40
N GLY A 282 14.90 8.92 -10.53
CA GLY A 282 15.51 8.95 -11.87
C GLY A 282 16.27 7.65 -12.22
N ARG A 283 17.06 7.65 -13.30
CA ARG A 283 17.57 6.40 -13.91
C ARG A 283 18.47 5.55 -13.00
N ALA A 284 19.28 6.15 -12.12
CA ALA A 284 20.15 5.36 -11.23
C ALA A 284 19.34 4.54 -10.21
N GLU A 285 18.28 5.13 -9.67
CA GLU A 285 17.32 4.49 -8.77
C GLU A 285 16.40 3.52 -9.52
N PHE A 286 15.96 3.87 -10.73
CA PHE A 286 15.20 2.93 -11.58
C PHE A 286 16.02 1.68 -11.94
N VAL A 287 17.33 1.82 -12.19
CA VAL A 287 18.26 0.68 -12.35
C VAL A 287 18.35 -0.18 -11.07
N LYS A 288 18.17 0.39 -9.87
CA LYS A 288 18.02 -0.41 -8.63
C LYS A 288 16.69 -1.15 -8.63
N CYS A 289 15.56 -0.49 -8.89
CA CYS A 289 14.24 -1.14 -8.99
C CYS A 289 14.27 -2.33 -9.95
N VAL A 290 14.84 -2.14 -11.14
CA VAL A 290 14.97 -3.20 -12.15
C VAL A 290 15.74 -4.42 -11.60
N ARG A 291 16.87 -4.20 -10.93
CA ARG A 291 17.65 -5.30 -10.31
C ARG A 291 16.86 -5.99 -9.20
N THR A 292 16.23 -5.24 -8.30
CA THR A 292 15.46 -5.77 -7.17
C THR A 292 14.31 -6.66 -7.62
N TYR A 293 13.45 -6.20 -8.55
CA TYR A 293 12.30 -7.00 -8.98
C TYR A 293 12.66 -8.15 -9.93
N VAL A 294 13.76 -8.05 -10.69
CA VAL A 294 14.33 -9.21 -11.39
C VAL A 294 14.91 -10.23 -10.41
N GLY A 295 15.52 -9.78 -9.30
CA GLY A 295 15.97 -10.63 -8.19
C GLY A 295 14.80 -11.38 -7.55
N HIS A 296 13.81 -10.65 -7.03
CA HIS A 296 12.59 -11.23 -6.45
C HIS A 296 11.89 -12.21 -7.40
N GLY A 297 11.81 -11.90 -8.71
CA GLY A 297 11.27 -12.81 -9.72
C GLY A 297 12.06 -14.12 -9.84
N LYS A 298 13.40 -14.05 -9.82
CA LYS A 298 14.27 -15.23 -9.83
C LYS A 298 14.14 -16.05 -8.53
N ALA A 299 14.15 -15.39 -7.37
CA ALA A 299 14.01 -16.02 -6.06
C ALA A 299 12.67 -16.76 -5.89
N LEU A 300 11.55 -16.12 -6.26
CA LEU A 300 10.24 -16.76 -6.37
C LEU A 300 10.27 -17.97 -7.29
N SER A 301 10.88 -17.84 -8.48
CA SER A 301 10.98 -18.96 -9.44
C SER A 301 11.74 -20.16 -8.88
N ALA A 302 12.79 -19.92 -8.10
CA ALA A 302 13.61 -20.98 -7.52
C ALA A 302 12.97 -21.61 -6.27
N HIS A 303 12.51 -20.80 -5.32
CA HIS A 303 12.23 -21.26 -3.94
C HIS A 303 10.75 -21.29 -3.55
N ALA A 304 9.89 -20.50 -4.21
CA ALA A 304 8.47 -20.39 -3.83
C ALA A 304 7.60 -21.52 -4.41
N LYS A 305 6.45 -21.77 -3.74
CA LYS A 305 5.39 -22.64 -4.25
C LYS A 305 4.87 -22.10 -5.58
N LYS A 306 4.55 -22.96 -6.54
CA LYS A 306 4.07 -22.50 -7.86
C LYS A 306 2.65 -21.93 -7.82
N THR A 307 1.97 -22.11 -6.69
CA THR A 307 0.67 -21.52 -6.32
C THR A 307 0.77 -20.21 -5.53
N VAL A 308 1.98 -19.67 -5.30
CA VAL A 308 2.21 -18.44 -4.53
C VAL A 308 1.36 -17.28 -5.06
N LYS A 309 0.78 -16.46 -4.18
CA LYS A 309 0.05 -15.24 -4.54
C LYS A 309 0.92 -14.00 -4.28
N VAL A 310 1.30 -13.29 -5.34
CA VAL A 310 2.27 -12.18 -5.29
C VAL A 310 1.56 -10.85 -5.48
N ILE A 311 1.83 -9.89 -4.60
CA ILE A 311 1.43 -8.49 -4.73
C ILE A 311 2.65 -7.57 -4.66
N VAL A 312 2.79 -6.69 -5.65
CA VAL A 312 3.84 -5.66 -5.71
C VAL A 312 3.27 -4.30 -5.30
N SER A 313 3.90 -3.65 -4.32
CA SER A 313 3.48 -2.31 -3.83
C SER A 313 4.50 -1.21 -4.12
N GLY A 314 5.74 -1.56 -4.45
CA GLY A 314 6.83 -0.64 -4.70
C GLY A 314 6.87 -0.09 -6.13
N TYR A 315 7.46 1.08 -6.32
CA TYR A 315 7.27 1.90 -7.53
C TYR A 315 8.43 1.76 -8.53
N PRO A 316 8.15 1.77 -9.86
CA PRO A 316 6.83 1.84 -10.50
C PRO A 316 6.06 0.50 -10.43
N ILE A 317 4.82 0.52 -9.92
CA ILE A 317 4.07 -0.71 -9.57
C ILE A 317 3.84 -1.61 -10.78
N GLU A 318 3.40 -1.05 -11.92
CA GLU A 318 3.07 -1.82 -13.12
C GLU A 318 4.32 -2.52 -13.69
N THR A 319 5.41 -1.78 -13.85
CA THR A 319 6.67 -2.29 -14.41
C THR A 319 7.40 -3.22 -13.45
N ASN A 320 7.38 -2.96 -12.14
CA ASN A 320 7.94 -3.86 -11.13
C ASN A 320 7.16 -5.19 -11.07
N THR A 321 5.83 -5.16 -11.22
CA THR A 321 5.00 -6.37 -11.35
C THR A 321 5.37 -7.16 -12.61
N TYR A 322 5.50 -6.46 -13.76
CA TYR A 322 5.96 -7.07 -15.00
C TYR A 322 7.32 -7.75 -14.85
N LEU A 323 8.34 -7.06 -14.33
CA LEU A 323 9.68 -7.63 -14.16
C LEU A 323 9.67 -8.86 -13.25
N CYS A 324 8.97 -8.78 -12.12
CA CYS A 324 8.87 -9.90 -11.19
C CYS A 324 8.25 -11.14 -11.87
N ASN A 325 7.10 -10.96 -12.54
CA ASN A 325 6.45 -12.01 -13.32
C ASN A 325 7.35 -12.57 -14.45
N ARG A 326 7.98 -11.67 -15.23
CA ARG A 326 8.75 -11.97 -16.44
C ARG A 326 9.94 -12.88 -16.20
N TYR A 327 10.54 -12.81 -15.01
CA TYR A 327 11.66 -13.65 -14.56
C TYR A 327 11.21 -14.82 -13.66
N ALA A 328 10.02 -14.76 -13.06
CA ALA A 328 9.39 -15.84 -12.30
C ALA A 328 8.82 -17.00 -13.14
N LYS A 329 9.57 -17.43 -14.18
CA LYS A 329 9.17 -18.34 -15.28
C LYS A 329 8.51 -19.68 -14.89
N SER A 330 8.57 -20.10 -13.62
CA SER A 330 7.94 -21.35 -13.14
C SER A 330 6.60 -21.14 -12.43
N ILE A 331 6.18 -19.89 -12.21
CA ILE A 331 4.93 -19.52 -11.54
C ILE A 331 3.95 -18.98 -12.61
N PRO A 332 2.66 -19.36 -12.57
CA PRO A 332 1.65 -18.84 -13.51
C PRO A 332 1.52 -17.31 -13.46
N HIS A 333 1.16 -16.69 -14.59
CA HIS A 333 1.06 -15.22 -14.70
C HIS A 333 -0.07 -14.62 -13.86
N GLU A 334 -1.19 -15.34 -13.73
CA GLU A 334 -2.35 -15.02 -12.92
C GLU A 334 -2.04 -14.93 -11.41
N ASN A 335 -0.86 -15.40 -10.98
CA ASN A 335 -0.38 -15.34 -9.61
C ASN A 335 0.41 -14.06 -9.28
N PHE A 336 0.52 -13.10 -10.20
CA PHE A 336 1.14 -11.79 -9.98
C PHE A 336 0.13 -10.65 -10.07
N THR A 337 0.22 -9.69 -9.14
CA THR A 337 -0.63 -8.49 -9.11
C THR A 337 0.16 -7.28 -8.64
N GLY A 338 -0.23 -6.09 -9.11
CA GLY A 338 0.23 -4.80 -8.59
C GLY A 338 -0.82 -4.15 -7.69
N LEU A 339 -0.39 -3.31 -6.75
CA LEU A 339 -1.27 -2.61 -5.81
C LEU A 339 -2.07 -1.48 -6.49
N ALA A 340 -3.28 -1.79 -6.98
CA ALA A 340 -4.25 -0.79 -7.44
C ALA A 340 -5.17 -0.29 -6.31
N ARG A 341 -5.35 -1.11 -5.27
CA ARG A 341 -6.42 -0.96 -4.27
C ARG A 341 -6.41 0.36 -3.49
N LEU A 342 -5.27 1.05 -3.38
CA LEU A 342 -5.17 2.32 -2.65
C LEU A 342 -6.07 3.42 -3.26
N ASN A 343 -6.04 3.59 -4.59
CA ASN A 343 -6.84 4.62 -5.25
C ASN A 343 -8.33 4.24 -5.32
N HIS A 344 -8.64 2.93 -5.42
CA HIS A 344 -9.99 2.41 -5.24
C HIS A 344 -10.54 2.75 -3.85
N ASN A 345 -9.80 2.44 -2.77
CA ASN A 345 -10.20 2.74 -1.40
C ASN A 345 -10.37 4.27 -1.16
N ARG A 346 -9.52 5.10 -1.77
CA ARG A 346 -9.64 6.57 -1.76
C ARG A 346 -10.96 7.03 -2.41
N ALA A 347 -11.26 6.55 -3.63
CA ALA A 347 -12.51 6.89 -4.33
C ALA A 347 -13.77 6.43 -3.57
N VAL A 348 -13.75 5.20 -3.05
CA VAL A 348 -14.81 4.64 -2.20
C VAL A 348 -15.05 5.51 -0.96
N THR A 349 -13.99 5.97 -0.29
CA THR A 349 -14.12 6.82 0.91
C THR A 349 -14.69 8.19 0.58
N LEU A 350 -14.26 8.82 -0.52
CA LEU A 350 -14.77 10.13 -0.95
C LEU A 350 -16.28 10.06 -1.27
N LEU A 351 -16.72 9.03 -2.00
CA LEU A 351 -18.15 8.79 -2.27
C LEU A 351 -18.95 8.47 -1.01
N SER A 352 -18.38 7.68 -0.09
CA SER A 352 -18.97 7.37 1.23
C SER A 352 -19.21 8.64 2.05
N GLN A 353 -18.20 9.52 2.14
CA GLN A 353 -18.29 10.81 2.83
C GLN A 353 -19.33 11.73 2.16
N LYS A 354 -19.34 11.80 0.82
CA LYS A 354 -20.30 12.59 0.04
C LYS A 354 -21.77 12.17 0.25
N LEU A 355 -22.01 10.94 0.71
CA LEU A 355 -23.34 10.32 0.78
C LEU A 355 -23.84 10.03 2.20
N GLY A 356 -23.03 10.30 3.23
CA GLY A 356 -23.39 10.01 4.63
C GLY A 356 -23.50 8.51 4.94
N VAL A 357 -22.67 7.67 4.32
CA VAL A 357 -22.68 6.20 4.49
C VAL A 357 -21.30 5.66 4.82
N ILE A 358 -21.21 4.51 5.50
CA ILE A 358 -19.92 3.81 5.69
C ILE A 358 -19.34 3.32 4.33
N PRO A 359 -18.00 3.22 4.18
CA PRO A 359 -17.34 2.76 2.96
C PRO A 359 -17.93 1.47 2.38
N ASN A 360 -18.22 0.48 3.21
CA ASN A 360 -18.77 -0.84 2.83
C ASN A 360 -20.19 -0.78 2.19
N LYS A 361 -20.83 0.40 2.10
CA LYS A 361 -22.07 0.57 1.33
C LYS A 361 -21.82 0.97 -0.12
N ILE A 362 -20.62 1.47 -0.46
CA ILE A 362 -20.18 1.74 -1.84
C ILE A 362 -19.56 0.44 -2.37
N ILE A 363 -20.07 -0.08 -3.48
CA ILE A 363 -19.55 -1.29 -4.14
C ILE A 363 -19.40 -1.06 -5.64
N ASN A 364 -18.55 -1.86 -6.29
CA ASN A 364 -18.32 -1.84 -7.74
C ASN A 364 -17.74 -0.50 -8.25
N MET A 365 -16.94 0.17 -7.43
CA MET A 365 -16.08 1.28 -7.85
C MET A 365 -14.89 0.74 -8.65
N ILE A 366 -14.46 1.48 -9.68
CA ILE A 366 -13.33 1.10 -10.54
C ILE A 366 -12.32 2.24 -10.56
N VAL A 367 -11.02 1.94 -10.70
CA VAL A 367 -9.99 2.94 -11.02
C VAL A 367 -9.13 2.39 -12.13
N TRP A 368 -9.21 2.99 -13.30
CA TRP A 368 -8.42 2.60 -14.46
C TRP A 368 -7.12 3.41 -14.54
N GLY A 369 -6.16 2.89 -15.31
CA GLY A 369 -4.88 3.55 -15.56
C GLY A 369 -3.92 3.47 -14.37
N ARG A 370 -2.87 4.28 -14.47
CA ARG A 370 -1.78 4.40 -13.48
C ARG A 370 -2.03 5.57 -12.52
N GLY A 371 -1.36 5.58 -11.37
CA GLY A 371 -1.38 6.71 -10.44
C GLY A 371 -0.92 8.05 -11.06
N GLY A 372 -1.28 9.16 -10.41
CA GLY A 372 -1.02 10.52 -10.92
C GLY A 372 -2.10 11.00 -11.89
N ASP A 373 -1.73 11.85 -12.85
CA ASP A 373 -2.67 12.51 -13.78
C ASP A 373 -3.31 11.56 -14.82
N MET A 374 -2.93 10.28 -14.81
CA MET A 374 -3.44 9.22 -15.68
C MET A 374 -4.52 8.34 -15.04
N LEU A 375 -4.84 8.54 -13.75
CA LEU A 375 -5.85 7.75 -13.06
C LEU A 375 -7.27 8.19 -13.42
N TYR A 376 -8.18 7.25 -13.65
CA TYR A 376 -9.59 7.53 -13.94
C TYR A 376 -10.52 6.72 -13.03
N PRO A 377 -11.17 7.36 -12.02
CA PRO A 377 -12.13 6.68 -11.14
C PRO A 377 -13.46 6.50 -11.89
N ASP A 378 -13.65 5.32 -12.47
CA ASP A 378 -14.86 4.96 -13.20
C ASP A 378 -15.96 4.51 -12.21
N TYR A 379 -16.99 5.33 -12.17
CA TYR A 379 -18.15 5.20 -11.32
C TYR A 379 -19.37 4.63 -12.07
N SER A 380 -19.25 4.29 -13.37
CA SER A 380 -20.37 3.89 -14.25
C SER A 380 -21.08 2.60 -13.85
N ARG A 381 -20.41 1.76 -13.04
CA ARG A 381 -20.94 0.52 -12.45
C ARG A 381 -21.01 0.55 -10.92
N CYS A 382 -20.64 1.67 -10.32
CA CYS A 382 -20.61 1.85 -8.87
C CYS A 382 -22.03 2.09 -8.34
N VAL A 383 -22.39 1.37 -7.27
CA VAL A 383 -23.70 1.48 -6.63
C VAL A 383 -23.55 1.68 -5.12
N VAL A 384 -24.48 2.42 -4.52
CA VAL A 384 -24.55 2.64 -3.07
C VAL A 384 -25.73 1.87 -2.47
N THR A 385 -25.50 1.22 -1.33
CA THR A 385 -26.53 0.51 -0.57
C THR A 385 -27.07 1.37 0.58
N LYS A 386 -28.30 1.88 0.45
CA LYS A 386 -29.01 2.66 1.49
C LYS A 386 -30.29 1.93 1.87
N LYS A 387 -30.59 1.79 3.17
CA LYS A 387 -31.81 1.15 3.71
C LYS A 387 -32.18 -0.16 2.98
N ALA A 388 -31.21 -1.08 2.96
CA ALA A 388 -31.24 -2.38 2.29
C ALA A 388 -31.48 -2.38 0.75
N ARG A 389 -31.45 -1.22 0.08
CA ARG A 389 -31.64 -1.09 -1.39
C ARG A 389 -30.36 -0.57 -2.05
N ARG A 390 -30.08 -1.04 -3.27
CA ARG A 390 -28.98 -0.55 -4.12
C ARG A 390 -29.49 0.55 -5.06
N TYR A 391 -28.68 1.59 -5.25
CA TYR A 391 -28.93 2.74 -6.14
C TYR A 391 -27.67 3.00 -6.96
N ASN A 392 -27.79 3.42 -8.23
CA ASN A 392 -26.62 3.82 -9.00
C ASN A 392 -26.04 5.10 -8.39
N ILE A 393 -24.71 5.23 -8.39
CA ILE A 393 -24.04 6.40 -7.81
C ILE A 393 -24.42 7.71 -8.53
N THR A 394 -24.72 7.63 -9.83
CA THR A 394 -25.26 8.71 -10.67
C THR A 394 -26.61 9.24 -10.19
N ASP A 395 -27.41 8.40 -9.54
CA ASP A 395 -28.75 8.74 -9.06
C ASP A 395 -28.69 9.37 -7.65
N GLN A 396 -27.48 9.54 -7.11
CA GLN A 396 -27.22 9.85 -5.70
C GLN A 396 -26.16 10.94 -5.49
N VAL A 397 -25.27 11.16 -6.47
CA VAL A 397 -24.19 12.16 -6.43
C VAL A 397 -24.25 13.01 -7.70
N PRO A 398 -24.16 14.36 -7.63
CA PRO A 398 -24.21 15.20 -8.81
C PRO A 398 -23.11 14.88 -9.84
N ASN A 399 -23.47 14.78 -11.12
CA ASN A 399 -22.54 14.46 -12.21
C ASN A 399 -21.31 15.37 -12.25
N GLU A 400 -21.44 16.67 -11.97
CA GLU A 400 -20.31 17.60 -11.87
C GLU A 400 -19.24 17.11 -10.88
N TYR A 401 -19.66 16.59 -9.72
CA TYR A 401 -18.73 16.01 -8.76
C TYR A 401 -18.18 14.66 -9.23
N LEU A 402 -18.99 13.80 -9.84
CA LEU A 402 -18.52 12.51 -10.36
C LEU A 402 -17.51 12.68 -11.51
N GLU A 403 -17.76 13.62 -12.41
CA GLU A 403 -16.97 13.86 -13.63
C GLU A 403 -15.67 14.65 -13.40
N GLN A 404 -15.64 15.55 -12.42
CA GLN A 404 -14.53 16.50 -12.22
C GLN A 404 -14.03 16.54 -10.77
N GLY A 405 -14.93 16.44 -9.79
CA GLY A 405 -14.59 16.47 -8.37
C GLY A 405 -13.87 15.22 -7.88
N LEU A 406 -14.43 14.03 -8.14
CA LEU A 406 -13.90 12.74 -7.70
C LEU A 406 -12.54 12.42 -8.33
N PRO A 407 -12.29 12.62 -9.65
CA PRO A 407 -10.95 12.45 -10.21
C PRO A 407 -9.91 13.35 -9.54
N GLU A 408 -10.21 14.64 -9.36
CA GLU A 408 -9.29 15.60 -8.74
C GLU A 408 -9.03 15.25 -7.27
N ASP A 409 -10.09 15.02 -6.49
CA ASP A 409 -10.00 14.73 -5.06
C ASP A 409 -9.25 13.40 -4.78
N VAL A 410 -9.31 12.41 -5.68
CA VAL A 410 -8.49 11.18 -5.63
C VAL A 410 -7.03 11.47 -6.01
N ARG A 411 -6.81 12.21 -7.11
CA ARG A 411 -5.48 12.56 -7.66
C ARG A 411 -4.61 13.32 -6.66
N ILE A 412 -5.17 14.33 -6.00
CA ILE A 412 -4.42 15.14 -5.01
C ILE A 412 -4.33 14.46 -3.64
N ARG A 413 -5.01 13.32 -3.41
CA ARG A 413 -5.18 12.74 -2.06
C ARG A 413 -3.85 12.38 -1.40
N GLU A 414 -2.89 11.87 -2.16
CA GLU A 414 -1.57 11.51 -1.62
C GLU A 414 -0.79 12.75 -1.16
N GLN A 415 -0.78 13.81 -1.97
CA GLN A 415 -0.14 15.09 -1.65
C GLN A 415 -0.78 15.76 -0.42
N LEU A 416 -2.11 15.69 -0.28
CA LEU A 416 -2.81 16.19 0.90
C LEU A 416 -2.46 15.39 2.17
N VAL A 417 -2.39 14.06 2.09
CA VAL A 417 -1.98 13.22 3.23
C VAL A 417 -0.51 13.45 3.59
N GLN A 418 0.38 13.57 2.61
CA GLN A 418 1.80 13.86 2.83
C GLN A 418 2.00 15.25 3.46
N LYS A 419 1.30 16.27 2.98
CA LYS A 419 1.33 17.63 3.57
C LYS A 419 0.91 17.66 5.05
N LEU A 420 -0.10 16.86 5.42
CA LEU A 420 -0.68 16.87 6.76
C LEU A 420 0.02 15.92 7.75
N THR A 421 0.47 14.76 7.29
CA THR A 421 1.08 13.72 8.15
C THR A 421 2.60 13.68 8.08
N ARG A 422 3.22 14.23 7.03
CA ARG A 422 4.64 14.10 6.62
C ARG A 422 5.03 12.76 5.96
N HIS A 423 4.18 11.74 6.01
CA HIS A 423 4.39 10.45 5.33
C HIS A 423 3.45 10.33 4.12
N PRO A 424 3.81 9.63 3.02
CA PRO A 424 2.98 9.54 1.80
C PRO A 424 1.74 8.61 1.95
N GLY A 425 1.14 8.57 3.15
CA GLY A 425 -0.04 7.76 3.44
C GLY A 425 0.25 6.26 3.62
N LEU A 426 1.42 5.90 4.15
CA LEU A 426 1.89 4.51 4.26
C LEU A 426 0.90 3.59 4.97
N LEU A 427 0.28 4.02 6.08
CA LEU A 427 -0.82 3.31 6.75
C LEU A 427 -1.96 2.93 5.77
N SER A 428 -2.36 3.85 4.89
CA SER A 428 -3.42 3.59 3.91
C SER A 428 -2.95 2.68 2.76
N ARG A 429 -1.66 2.71 2.42
CA ARG A 429 -1.03 1.85 1.40
C ARG A 429 -0.89 0.40 1.92
N ALA A 430 -0.36 0.24 3.13
CA ALA A 430 -0.32 -1.02 3.88
C ALA A 430 -1.72 -1.66 3.97
N LYS A 431 -2.71 -0.90 4.47
CA LYS A 431 -4.10 -1.37 4.56
C LYS A 431 -4.69 -1.73 3.21
N ALA A 432 -4.37 -1.01 2.14
CA ALA A 432 -4.85 -1.31 0.79
C ALA A 432 -4.22 -2.59 0.20
N ALA A 433 -2.95 -2.87 0.47
CA ALA A 433 -2.30 -4.14 0.08
C ALA A 433 -2.90 -5.33 0.83
N CYS A 434 -3.12 -5.18 2.15
CA CYS A 434 -3.86 -6.16 2.95
C CYS A 434 -5.32 -6.35 2.47
N ASP A 435 -6.02 -5.28 2.08
CA ASP A 435 -7.36 -5.37 1.48
C ASP A 435 -7.37 -6.10 0.13
N GLN A 436 -6.36 -5.87 -0.71
CA GLN A 436 -6.22 -6.52 -2.01
C GLN A 436 -5.94 -8.02 -1.84
N MET A 437 -5.01 -8.38 -0.95
CA MET A 437 -4.70 -9.79 -0.68
C MET A 437 -5.85 -10.51 0.01
N ARG A 438 -6.58 -9.87 0.95
CA ARG A 438 -7.77 -10.49 1.59
C ARG A 438 -8.81 -10.87 0.56
N ASP A 439 -9.22 -9.90 -0.27
CA ASP A 439 -10.29 -10.12 -1.24
C ASP A 439 -9.86 -11.13 -2.32
N TRP A 440 -8.55 -11.22 -2.60
CA TRP A 440 -7.98 -12.27 -3.46
C TRP A 440 -7.94 -13.65 -2.78
N TRP A 441 -7.67 -13.72 -1.48
CA TRP A 441 -7.52 -14.97 -0.73
C TRP A 441 -8.84 -15.61 -0.28
N ILE A 442 -9.85 -14.77 -0.02
CA ILE A 442 -11.19 -15.18 0.46
C ILE A 442 -12.21 -15.20 -0.70
N GLY A 443 -12.01 -14.41 -1.75
CA GLY A 443 -12.95 -14.22 -2.85
C GLY A 443 -13.93 -13.07 -2.60
N LEU A 444 -14.77 -12.77 -3.60
CA LEU A 444 -15.76 -11.69 -3.56
C LEU A 444 -17.19 -12.20 -3.62
N ALA A 445 -18.11 -11.44 -3.02
CA ALA A 445 -19.54 -11.76 -3.07
C ALA A 445 -20.06 -11.72 -4.53
N PRO A 446 -20.98 -12.62 -4.94
CA PRO A 446 -21.49 -12.67 -6.31
C PRO A 446 -22.00 -11.32 -6.83
N GLY A 447 -21.54 -10.94 -8.01
CA GLY A 447 -21.86 -9.66 -8.65
C GLY A 447 -21.12 -8.44 -8.05
N THR A 448 -20.11 -8.66 -7.20
CA THR A 448 -19.19 -7.61 -6.73
C THR A 448 -17.78 -7.79 -7.30
N PHE A 449 -17.10 -6.67 -7.56
CA PHE A 449 -15.73 -6.64 -8.09
C PHE A 449 -14.92 -5.51 -7.43
N VAL A 450 -13.59 -5.63 -7.48
CA VAL A 450 -12.63 -4.63 -6.97
C VAL A 450 -11.61 -4.26 -8.06
N THR A 451 -10.82 -3.22 -7.82
CA THR A 451 -9.72 -2.85 -8.73
C THR A 451 -8.43 -3.59 -8.35
N MET A 452 -7.78 -4.24 -9.32
CA MET A 452 -6.46 -4.88 -9.18
C MET A 452 -5.61 -4.61 -10.42
N THR A 453 -4.30 -4.42 -10.26
CA THR A 453 -3.37 -4.37 -11.38
C THR A 453 -2.99 -5.80 -11.77
N VAL A 454 -3.34 -6.23 -12.98
CA VAL A 454 -3.15 -7.60 -13.50
C VAL A 454 -2.60 -7.57 -14.93
N GLN A 455 -2.07 -8.69 -15.44
CA GLN A 455 -1.54 -8.72 -16.81
C GLN A 455 -2.66 -8.51 -17.85
N SER A 456 -2.40 -7.69 -18.86
CA SER A 456 -3.29 -7.41 -19.98
C SER A 456 -3.11 -8.40 -21.11
N ASP A 457 -4.24 -8.89 -21.63
CA ASP A 457 -4.39 -9.71 -22.84
C ASP A 457 -4.77 -8.87 -24.09
N GLY A 458 -4.91 -7.56 -23.93
CA GLY A 458 -5.44 -6.63 -24.94
C GLY A 458 -6.86 -6.12 -24.68
N LEU A 459 -7.53 -6.59 -23.62
CA LEU A 459 -8.92 -6.20 -23.33
C LEU A 459 -9.05 -4.69 -23.09
N TYR A 460 -10.14 -4.13 -23.63
CA TYR A 460 -10.46 -2.69 -23.65
C TYR A 460 -9.50 -1.79 -24.44
N GLY A 461 -8.52 -2.37 -25.17
CA GLY A 461 -7.55 -1.61 -25.95
C GLY A 461 -6.34 -1.10 -25.16
N VAL A 462 -6.12 -1.65 -23.96
CA VAL A 462 -4.80 -1.66 -23.31
C VAL A 462 -3.86 -2.53 -24.15
N ALA A 463 -2.56 -2.25 -24.19
CA ALA A 463 -1.61 -3.13 -24.84
C ALA A 463 -1.52 -4.52 -24.17
N PRO A 464 -1.18 -5.59 -24.90
CA PRO A 464 -0.83 -6.86 -24.30
C PRO A 464 0.56 -6.81 -23.64
N ASP A 465 0.81 -7.75 -22.72
CA ASP A 465 2.10 -7.91 -22.02
C ASP A 465 2.56 -6.64 -21.27
N VAL A 466 1.60 -5.96 -20.64
CA VAL A 466 1.81 -5.00 -19.54
C VAL A 466 0.92 -5.39 -18.37
N PHE A 467 1.25 -4.92 -17.17
CA PHE A 467 0.37 -4.99 -16.01
C PHE A 467 -0.45 -3.70 -15.91
N PHE A 468 -1.78 -3.81 -15.79
CA PHE A 468 -2.70 -2.68 -15.87
C PHE A 468 -3.83 -2.77 -14.84
N SER A 469 -4.29 -1.62 -14.35
CA SER A 469 -5.36 -1.53 -13.35
C SER A 469 -6.73 -1.82 -13.97
N TYR A 470 -7.29 -2.98 -13.63
CA TYR A 470 -8.57 -3.48 -14.13
C TYR A 470 -9.60 -3.70 -13.00
N PRO A 471 -10.91 -3.61 -13.29
CA PRO A 471 -11.95 -4.20 -12.46
C PRO A 471 -11.92 -5.72 -12.60
N VAL A 472 -11.85 -6.45 -11.48
CA VAL A 472 -11.83 -7.93 -11.47
C VAL A 472 -12.87 -8.52 -10.52
N PHE A 473 -13.56 -9.56 -11.00
CA PHE A 473 -14.21 -10.54 -10.13
C PHE A 473 -13.14 -11.44 -9.51
N ILE A 474 -13.41 -11.98 -8.33
CA ILE A 474 -12.57 -12.97 -7.66
C ILE A 474 -13.50 -14.05 -7.08
N ASP A 475 -13.21 -15.31 -7.38
CA ASP A 475 -13.94 -16.46 -6.83
C ASP A 475 -13.27 -17.04 -5.56
N ASN A 476 -13.99 -17.93 -4.89
CA ASN A 476 -13.54 -18.59 -3.65
C ASN A 476 -12.34 -19.54 -3.89
N GLU A 477 -11.97 -19.81 -5.15
CA GLU A 477 -10.77 -20.59 -5.53
C GLU A 477 -9.54 -19.68 -5.72
N ARG A 478 -9.65 -18.38 -5.39
CA ARG A 478 -8.59 -17.37 -5.50
C ARG A 478 -8.16 -17.10 -6.95
N THR A 479 -9.08 -17.34 -7.89
CA THR A 479 -8.94 -16.99 -9.30
C THR A 479 -9.62 -15.65 -9.55
N TRP A 480 -8.93 -14.73 -10.23
CA TRP A 480 -9.51 -13.46 -10.66
C TRP A 480 -9.85 -13.49 -12.15
N LYS A 481 -10.85 -12.70 -12.57
CA LYS A 481 -11.24 -12.53 -13.98
C LYS A 481 -11.66 -11.07 -14.23
N VAL A 482 -11.12 -10.45 -15.28
CA VAL A 482 -11.46 -9.06 -15.63
C VAL A 482 -12.95 -8.94 -15.98
N VAL A 483 -13.61 -7.91 -15.43
CA VAL A 483 -15.03 -7.63 -15.69
C VAL A 483 -15.19 -7.20 -17.15
N GLN A 484 -15.92 -7.99 -17.94
CA GLN A 484 -16.19 -7.70 -19.35
C GLN A 484 -17.44 -6.81 -19.56
N GLY A 485 -17.56 -6.26 -20.77
CA GLY A 485 -18.75 -5.51 -21.21
C GLY A 485 -18.92 -4.14 -20.55
N ILE A 486 -17.84 -3.47 -20.14
CA ILE A 486 -17.88 -2.07 -19.68
C ILE A 486 -17.83 -1.13 -20.89
N THR A 487 -18.58 -0.03 -20.84
CA THR A 487 -18.67 0.94 -21.93
C THR A 487 -17.47 1.89 -21.91
N VAL A 488 -16.58 1.77 -22.89
CA VAL A 488 -15.43 2.67 -23.04
C VAL A 488 -15.88 3.97 -23.71
N ASP A 489 -16.14 5.01 -22.91
CA ASP A 489 -16.37 6.38 -23.40
C ASP A 489 -15.07 7.04 -23.89
N GLU A 490 -15.12 8.29 -24.34
CA GLU A 490 -13.93 8.99 -24.85
C GLU A 490 -12.91 9.36 -23.77
N ARG A 491 -13.36 9.57 -22.52
CA ARG A 491 -12.46 9.90 -21.39
C ARG A 491 -11.71 8.64 -20.93
N LEU A 492 -12.41 7.53 -20.79
CA LEU A 492 -11.84 6.23 -20.47
C LEU A 492 -10.93 5.72 -21.60
N ARG A 493 -11.34 5.88 -22.87
CA ARG A 493 -10.48 5.58 -24.04
C ARG A 493 -9.14 6.32 -23.97
N LYS A 494 -9.19 7.63 -23.70
CA LYS A 494 -7.99 8.45 -23.57
C LYS A 494 -7.14 8.05 -22.37
N CYS A 495 -7.74 7.84 -21.19
CA CYS A 495 -7.04 7.34 -20.01
C CYS A 495 -6.32 6.01 -20.29
N ILE A 496 -6.99 5.05 -20.92
CA ILE A 496 -6.42 3.75 -21.30
C ILE A 496 -5.25 3.94 -22.28
N ALA A 497 -5.42 4.73 -23.34
CA ALA A 497 -4.40 4.93 -24.35
C ALA A 497 -3.16 5.66 -23.82
N ASP A 498 -3.36 6.73 -23.03
CA ASP A 498 -2.26 7.49 -22.41
C ASP A 498 -1.53 6.62 -21.36
N SER A 499 -2.27 5.90 -20.50
CA SER A 499 -1.69 5.02 -19.47
C SER A 499 -0.94 3.83 -20.05
N SER A 500 -1.53 3.14 -21.03
CA SER A 500 -0.92 1.96 -21.68
C SER A 500 0.43 2.34 -22.27
N LYS A 501 0.45 3.40 -23.06
CA LYS A 501 1.66 3.89 -23.74
C LYS A 501 2.77 4.30 -22.75
N GLU A 502 2.41 4.84 -21.58
CA GLU A 502 3.38 5.16 -20.54
C GLU A 502 3.99 3.89 -19.92
N ILE A 503 3.15 2.91 -19.58
CA ILE A 503 3.57 1.63 -18.99
C ILE A 503 4.39 0.81 -20.01
N GLU A 504 4.02 0.81 -21.29
CA GLU A 504 4.80 0.21 -22.37
C GLU A 504 6.20 0.85 -22.47
N ARG A 505 6.30 2.19 -22.47
CA ARG A 505 7.60 2.88 -22.54
C ARG A 505 8.49 2.55 -21.35
N GLU A 506 7.92 2.50 -20.14
CA GLU A 506 8.68 2.22 -18.92
C GLU A 506 9.09 0.74 -18.81
N ARG A 507 8.22 -0.19 -19.22
CA ARG A 507 8.53 -1.61 -19.41
C ARG A 507 9.70 -1.78 -20.38
N ASP A 508 9.66 -1.06 -21.50
CA ASP A 508 10.67 -1.18 -22.54
C ASP A 508 12.02 -0.60 -22.07
N GLU A 509 12.05 0.55 -21.37
CA GLU A 509 13.27 1.05 -20.73
C GLU A 509 13.80 0.08 -19.65
N ALA A 510 12.93 -0.55 -18.86
CA ALA A 510 13.33 -1.57 -17.90
C ALA A 510 13.95 -2.82 -18.58
N MET A 511 13.44 -3.21 -19.75
CA MET A 511 14.00 -4.32 -20.53
C MET A 511 15.29 -3.95 -21.27
N GLU A 512 15.46 -2.69 -21.70
CA GLU A 512 16.76 -2.15 -22.12
C GLU A 512 17.77 -2.22 -20.97
N ILE A 513 17.41 -1.78 -19.76
CA ILE A 513 18.26 -1.89 -18.56
C ILE A 513 18.60 -3.36 -18.24
N CYS A 514 17.65 -4.29 -18.34
CA CYS A 514 17.96 -5.72 -18.19
C CYS A 514 19.02 -6.20 -19.20
N THR A 515 18.96 -5.69 -20.43
CA THR A 515 19.88 -6.04 -21.52
C THR A 515 21.26 -5.38 -21.32
N GLU A 516 21.31 -4.11 -20.88
CA GLU A 516 22.54 -3.39 -20.50
C GLU A 516 23.29 -4.10 -19.35
N LEU A 517 22.55 -4.74 -18.44
CA LEU A 517 23.09 -5.43 -17.27
C LEU A 517 23.35 -6.94 -17.46
N GLY A 518 22.81 -7.55 -18.52
CA GLY A 518 22.93 -8.99 -18.77
C GLY A 518 22.17 -9.87 -17.76
N LEU A 519 20.95 -9.48 -17.38
CA LEU A 519 20.12 -10.16 -16.35
C LEU A 519 19.33 -11.39 -16.86
#